data_AF-A0A069DI03-F1
#
_entry.id   AF-A0A069DI03-F1
#
_cell.length_a   1.000
_cell.length_b   1.000
_cell.length_c   1.000
_cell.angle_alpha   90.00
_cell.angle_beta   90.00
_cell.angle_gamma   90.00
#
_symmetry.space_group_name_H-M   'P 1'
#
loop_
_entity.id
_entity.type
_entity.pdbx_description
1 polymer ?
#
loop_
_entity_poly.entity_id
_entity_poly.type
_entity_poly.pdbx_seq_one_letter_code
_entity_poly.pdbx_strand_id
1 'polypeptide(L)'
;MATINKIQSVVTHFSEQLKDGEYLSEVKIAGKITSVSLTPLLPIFDNESSIRSFVIDDYIGEIRVIIADDVYQNFKDIIEVGSYLCIDGILNVIDKLPKKEFSVVAYDMELLV
;
A
#
# COMPACT_ATOMS: atom_id res chain seq x y z
N MET A 1 -19.68 -10.46 7.53
CA MET A 1 -19.96 -9.01 7.40
C MET A 1 -19.38 -8.20 8.59
N ALA A 2 -18.17 -8.52 9.05
CA ALA A 2 -17.53 -7.87 10.22
C ALA A 2 -16.29 -7.04 9.86
N THR A 3 -15.83 -7.09 8.60
CA THR A 3 -14.49 -6.62 8.23
C THR A 3 -14.46 -5.16 7.81
N ILE A 4 -15.47 -4.67 7.08
CA ILE A 4 -15.50 -3.27 6.62
C ILE A 4 -15.67 -2.26 7.77
N ASN A 5 -16.50 -2.59 8.77
CA ASN A 5 -16.68 -1.75 9.96
C ASN A 5 -15.41 -1.67 10.82
N LYS A 6 -14.63 -2.77 10.88
CA LYS A 6 -13.31 -2.78 11.53
C LYS A 6 -12.34 -1.87 10.78
N ILE A 7 -12.26 -2.00 9.45
CA ILE A 7 -11.41 -1.16 8.58
C ILE A 7 -11.76 0.32 8.76
N GLN A 8 -13.05 0.68 8.69
CA GLN A 8 -13.50 2.07 8.82
C GLN A 8 -13.06 2.74 10.14
N SER A 9 -12.91 1.97 11.22
CA SER A 9 -12.50 2.50 12.52
C SER A 9 -11.01 2.84 12.62
N VAL A 10 -10.18 2.37 11.69
CA VAL A 10 -8.72 2.50 11.74
C VAL A 10 -8.13 3.23 10.54
N VAL A 11 -8.92 3.52 9.49
CA VAL A 11 -8.43 4.20 8.29
C VAL A 11 -8.80 5.68 8.27
N THR A 12 -7.94 6.45 7.62
CA THR A 12 -8.26 7.83 7.23
C THR A 12 -8.90 7.90 5.84
N HIS A 13 -8.56 6.95 4.96
CA HIS A 13 -8.99 6.94 3.57
C HIS A 13 -9.26 5.51 3.09
N PHE A 14 -10.31 5.37 2.29
CA PHE A 14 -10.55 4.24 1.40
C PHE A 14 -9.98 4.51 0.00
N SER A 15 -9.84 3.45 -0.78
CA SER A 15 -9.30 3.39 -2.14
C SER A 15 -9.89 4.44 -3.08
N GLU A 16 -11.20 4.66 -3.04
CA GLU A 16 -11.85 5.69 -3.86
C GLU A 16 -11.50 7.12 -3.44
N GLN A 17 -11.29 7.36 -2.14
CA GLN A 17 -10.94 8.68 -1.62
C GLN A 17 -9.50 9.05 -1.97
N LEU A 18 -8.62 8.06 -2.16
CA LEU A 18 -7.22 8.30 -2.57
C LEU A 18 -7.10 8.86 -4.00
N LYS A 19 -8.10 8.63 -4.86
CA LYS A 19 -8.11 9.15 -6.25
C LYS A 19 -8.09 10.69 -6.28
N ASP A 20 -8.75 11.30 -5.30
CA ASP A 20 -8.85 12.74 -5.13
C ASP A 20 -7.89 13.28 -4.06
N GLY A 21 -7.05 12.40 -3.49
CA GLY A 21 -6.10 12.76 -2.44
C GLY A 21 -4.96 13.66 -2.93
N GLU A 22 -4.36 14.38 -1.98
CA GLU A 22 -3.26 15.30 -2.22
C GLU A 22 -1.92 14.54 -2.29
N TYR A 23 -1.09 14.86 -3.29
CA TYR A 23 0.24 14.28 -3.41
C TYR A 23 1.08 14.57 -2.17
N LEU A 24 1.79 13.55 -1.67
CA LEU A 24 2.59 13.57 -0.43
C LEU A 24 1.79 13.73 0.87
N SER A 25 0.46 13.62 0.83
CA SER A 25 -0.33 13.55 2.06
C SER A 25 -0.10 12.23 2.81
N GLU A 26 -0.10 12.30 4.14
CA GLU A 26 -0.10 11.12 4.99
C GLU A 26 -1.46 10.46 4.94
N VAL A 27 -1.45 9.14 4.77
CA VAL A 27 -2.66 8.31 4.69
C VAL A 27 -2.48 7.05 5.53
N LYS A 28 -3.56 6.71 6.22
CA LYS A 28 -3.76 5.43 6.89
C LYS A 28 -4.82 4.64 6.16
N ILE A 29 -4.44 3.48 5.63
CA ILE A 29 -5.30 2.57 4.84
C ILE A 29 -5.33 1.19 5.50
N ALA A 30 -6.32 0.38 5.16
CA ALA A 30 -6.37 -0.99 5.63
C ALA A 30 -7.15 -1.88 4.68
N GLY A 31 -6.76 -3.14 4.61
CA GLY A 31 -7.37 -4.09 3.68
C GLY A 31 -6.70 -5.45 3.69
N LYS A 32 -7.25 -6.35 2.89
CA LYS A 32 -6.71 -7.70 2.67
C LYS A 32 -5.63 -7.67 1.61
N ILE A 33 -4.45 -8.24 1.85
CA ILE A 33 -3.45 -8.42 0.81
C ILE A 33 -3.96 -9.43 -0.22
N THR A 34 -4.06 -9.01 -1.49
CA THR A 34 -4.49 -9.85 -2.61
C THR A 34 -3.32 -10.31 -3.48
N SER A 35 -2.23 -9.54 -3.53
CA SER A 35 -1.02 -9.90 -4.26
C SER A 35 0.23 -9.24 -3.69
N VAL A 36 1.39 -9.89 -3.86
CA VAL A 36 2.71 -9.36 -3.52
C VAL A 36 3.61 -9.55 -4.74
N SER A 37 4.38 -8.52 -5.10
CA SER A 37 5.21 -8.48 -6.30
C SER A 37 6.53 -7.78 -6.01
N LEU A 38 7.62 -8.35 -6.53
CA LEU A 38 8.95 -7.75 -6.50
C LEU A 38 9.21 -7.05 -7.83
N THR A 39 9.52 -5.76 -7.81
CA THR A 39 9.95 -5.02 -8.99
C THR A 39 11.44 -4.73 -8.88
N PRO A 40 12.30 -5.34 -9.71
CA PRO A 40 13.70 -4.96 -9.76
C PRO A 40 13.81 -3.53 -10.30
N LEU A 41 14.55 -2.66 -9.60
CA LEU A 41 14.93 -1.37 -10.20
C LEU A 41 15.94 -1.66 -11.31
N LEU A 42 15.79 -0.96 -12.44
CA LEU A 42 16.72 -1.07 -13.57
C LEU A 42 18.16 -0.84 -13.07
N PRO A 43 19.17 -1.51 -13.67
CA PRO A 43 20.57 -1.50 -13.21
C PRO A 43 21.30 -0.17 -13.48
N ILE A 44 20.60 0.97 -13.41
CA ILE A 44 21.12 2.32 -13.67
C ILE A 44 21.90 2.84 -12.46
N PHE A 45 21.64 2.29 -11.27
CA PHE A 45 22.37 2.58 -10.05
C PHE A 45 23.00 1.28 -9.55
N ASP A 46 24.32 1.30 -9.38
CA ASP A 46 25.05 0.24 -8.69
C ASP A 46 24.38 -0.03 -7.33
N ASN A 47 24.15 -1.31 -7.04
CA ASN A 47 23.56 -1.93 -5.85
C ASN A 47 22.04 -2.14 -5.90
N GLU A 48 21.67 -3.40 -6.22
CA GLU A 48 20.68 -4.30 -5.58
C GLU A 48 19.41 -3.72 -4.94
N SER A 49 18.98 -2.52 -5.30
CA SER A 49 17.82 -1.89 -4.70
C SER A 49 16.58 -2.43 -5.41
N SER A 50 15.82 -3.24 -4.68
CA SER A 50 14.53 -3.75 -5.14
C SER A 50 13.42 -2.99 -4.44
N ILE A 51 12.33 -2.77 -5.16
CA ILE A 51 11.10 -2.23 -4.58
C ILE A 51 10.09 -3.36 -4.56
N ARG A 52 9.48 -3.59 -3.40
CA ARG A 52 8.34 -4.47 -3.29
C ARG A 52 7.08 -3.66 -3.42
N SER A 53 6.08 -4.29 -4.02
CA SER A 53 4.74 -3.75 -4.07
C SER A 53 3.75 -4.84 -3.74
N PHE A 54 2.65 -4.47 -3.14
CA PHE A 54 1.55 -5.37 -2.87
C PHE A 54 0.24 -4.64 -3.08
N VAL A 55 -0.82 -5.40 -3.31
CA VAL A 55 -2.17 -4.86 -3.50
C VAL A 55 -2.99 -5.22 -2.28
N ILE A 56 -3.69 -4.23 -1.73
CA ILE A 56 -4.70 -4.45 -0.70
C ILE A 56 -6.10 -4.16 -1.25
N ASP A 57 -7.06 -5.00 -0.87
CA ASP A 57 -8.49 -4.82 -1.12
C ASP A 57 -9.17 -4.35 0.17
N ASP A 58 -9.74 -3.14 0.14
CA ASP A 58 -10.44 -2.52 1.27
C ASP A 58 -11.96 -2.74 1.23
N TYR A 59 -12.44 -3.64 0.37
CA TYR A 59 -13.84 -3.93 0.01
C TYR A 59 -14.55 -2.85 -0.82
N ILE A 60 -13.90 -1.72 -1.09
CA ILE A 60 -14.40 -0.68 -1.99
C ILE A 60 -13.61 -0.73 -3.31
N GLY A 61 -12.32 -1.01 -3.22
CA GLY A 61 -11.43 -1.14 -4.36
C GLY A 61 -10.04 -1.62 -3.96
N GLU A 62 -9.15 -1.62 -4.93
CA GLU A 62 -7.77 -2.05 -4.75
C GLU A 62 -6.83 -0.86 -4.61
N ILE A 63 -5.86 -0.98 -3.70
CA ILE A 63 -4.81 0.02 -3.47
C ILE A 63 -3.46 -0.65 -3.69
N ARG A 64 -2.66 -0.07 -4.58
CA ARG A 64 -1.25 -0.45 -4.72
C ARG A 64 -0.44 0.19 -3.60
N VAL A 65 0.26 -0.63 -2.84
CA VAL A 65 1.20 -0.22 -1.82
C VAL A 65 2.62 -0.50 -2.32
N ILE A 66 3.51 0.46 -2.14
CA ILE A 66 4.93 0.41 -2.47
C ILE A 66 5.68 0.43 -1.16
N ILE A 67 6.70 -0.42 -1.04
CA ILE A 67 7.52 -0.50 0.15
C ILE A 67 8.99 -0.70 -0.24
N ALA A 68 9.87 0.03 0.41
CA ALA A 68 11.31 -0.17 0.27
C ALA A 68 11.70 -1.53 0.89
N ASP A 69 12.71 -2.20 0.33
CA ASP A 69 13.03 -3.58 0.76
C ASP A 69 13.46 -3.64 2.23
N ASP A 70 14.18 -2.63 2.72
CA ASP A 70 14.59 -2.49 4.12
C ASP A 70 13.39 -2.42 5.08
N VAL A 71 12.37 -1.63 4.74
CA VAL A 71 11.11 -1.57 5.49
C VAL A 71 10.40 -2.92 5.39
N TYR A 72 10.31 -3.52 4.21
CA TYR A 72 9.69 -4.83 4.02
C TYR A 72 10.32 -5.91 4.90
N GLN A 73 11.66 -5.95 5.02
CA GLN A 73 12.32 -6.97 5.85
C GLN A 73 11.87 -6.91 7.32
N ASN A 74 11.51 -5.73 7.84
CA ASN A 74 11.01 -5.55 9.21
C ASN A 74 9.59 -6.12 9.40
N PHE A 75 8.81 -6.21 8.33
CA PHE A 75 7.39 -6.61 8.36
C PHE A 75 7.10 -7.89 7.54
N LYS A 76 8.14 -8.56 7.05
CA LYS A 76 8.00 -9.73 6.15
C LYS A 76 7.10 -10.83 6.71
N ASP A 77 7.07 -10.97 8.05
CA ASP A 77 6.32 -12.02 8.74
C ASP A 77 4.80 -11.75 8.77
N ILE A 78 4.37 -10.51 8.50
CA ILE A 78 2.95 -10.13 8.44
C ILE A 78 2.45 -9.88 7.01
N ILE A 79 3.36 -9.66 6.05
CA ILE A 79 3.03 -9.39 4.64
C ILE A 79 2.87 -10.72 3.89
N GLU A 80 1.69 -11.33 4.04
CA GLU A 80 1.29 -12.56 3.34
C GLU A 80 -0.04 -12.35 2.61
N VAL A 81 -0.20 -12.97 1.44
CA VAL A 81 -1.48 -12.97 0.71
C VAL A 81 -2.56 -13.59 1.59
N GLY A 82 -3.64 -12.86 1.82
CA GLY A 82 -4.71 -13.27 2.73
C GLY A 82 -4.74 -12.51 4.05
N SER A 83 -3.61 -11.96 4.48
CA SER A 83 -3.52 -11.16 5.71
C SER A 83 -4.24 -9.83 5.58
N TYR A 84 -4.80 -9.35 6.69
CA TYR A 84 -5.38 -8.01 6.80
C TYR A 84 -4.38 -7.10 7.49
N LEU A 85 -4.02 -6.00 6.83
CA LEU A 85 -3.08 -5.03 7.37
C LEU A 85 -3.73 -3.67 7.51
N CYS A 86 -3.32 -2.94 8.55
CA CYS A 86 -3.41 -1.49 8.62
C CYS A 86 -2.04 -0.91 8.27
N ILE A 87 -2.01 0.15 7.47
CA ILE A 87 -0.80 0.67 6.84
C ILE A 87 -0.82 2.18 6.96
N ASP A 88 0.25 2.72 7.54
CA ASP A 88 0.56 4.14 7.52
C ASP A 88 1.57 4.40 6.40
N GLY A 89 1.27 5.40 5.57
CA GLY A 89 2.05 5.68 4.38
C GLY A 89 1.82 7.07 3.81
N ILE A 90 2.52 7.36 2.71
CA ILE A 90 2.44 8.62 2.00
C ILE A 90 1.80 8.38 0.64
N LEU A 91 0.79 9.19 0.28
CA LEU A 91 0.13 9.11 -1.01
C LEU A 91 1.07 9.60 -2.12
N ASN A 92 1.40 8.70 -3.04
CA ASN A 92 2.09 8.99 -4.28
C ASN A 92 1.08 9.04 -5.43
N VAL A 93 1.12 10.12 -6.20
CA VAL A 93 0.20 10.39 -7.31
C VAL A 93 1.04 10.56 -8.57
N ILE A 94 0.73 9.79 -9.59
CA ILE A 94 1.39 9.83 -10.89
C ILE A 94 0.36 10.28 -11.92
N ASP A 95 0.46 11.53 -12.36
CA ASP A 95 -0.35 12.07 -13.43
C ASP A 95 0.22 11.65 -14.79
N LYS A 96 -0.16 10.46 -15.26
CA LYS A 96 0.14 9.99 -16.62
C LYS A 96 -1.11 10.09 -17.49
N LEU A 97 -1.17 11.05 -18.39
CA LEU A 97 -2.29 11.10 -19.37
C LEU A 97 -2.36 9.77 -20.14
N PRO A 98 -3.55 9.12 -20.23
CA PRO A 98 -4.89 9.62 -19.90
C PRO A 98 -5.43 9.22 -18.51
N LYS A 99 -4.65 8.59 -17.63
CA LYS A 99 -5.11 8.07 -16.32
C LYS A 99 -4.25 8.56 -15.16
N LYS A 100 -4.89 9.16 -14.17
CA LYS A 100 -4.28 9.39 -12.86
C LYS A 100 -4.06 8.05 -12.17
N GLU A 101 -2.81 7.72 -11.89
CA GLU A 101 -2.43 6.55 -11.10
C GLU A 101 -2.06 7.00 -9.68
N PHE A 102 -2.34 6.16 -8.68
CA PHE A 102 -1.96 6.43 -7.31
C PHE A 102 -1.43 5.17 -6.65
N SER A 103 -0.60 5.36 -5.64
CA SER A 103 -0.03 4.31 -4.81
C SER A 103 0.27 4.87 -3.43
N VAL A 104 0.32 4.02 -2.41
CA VAL A 104 0.75 4.43 -1.07
C VAL A 104 2.15 3.92 -0.81
N VAL A 105 3.08 4.80 -0.45
CA VAL A 105 4.43 4.44 -0.01
C VAL A 105 4.37 4.16 1.49
N ALA A 106 4.42 2.89 1.87
CA ALA A 106 4.28 2.46 3.25
C ALA A 106 5.57 2.68 4.05
N TYR A 107 5.42 3.16 5.28
CA TYR A 107 6.53 3.28 6.24
C TYR A 107 6.25 2.55 7.56
N ASP A 108 4.98 2.26 7.89
CA ASP A 108 4.61 1.48 9.09
C ASP A 108 3.36 0.64 8.83
N MET A 109 3.27 -0.52 9.49
CA MET A 109 2.20 -1.51 9.27
C MET A 109 1.89 -2.33 10.53
N GLU A 110 0.62 -2.67 10.68
CA GLU A 110 0.12 -3.52 11.76
C GLU A 110 -0.84 -4.59 11.22
N LEU A 111 -0.78 -5.80 11.79
CA LEU A 111 -1.72 -6.88 11.48
C LEU A 111 -3.09 -6.61 12.13
N LEU A 112 -4.15 -6.64 11.33
CA LEU A 112 -5.52 -6.54 11.82
C LEU A 112 -6.08 -7.93 12.10
N VAL A 113 -6.26 -8.23 13.39
CA VAL A 113 -6.77 -9.52 13.90
C VAL A 113 -8.32 -9.58 13.88
#